data_AF-A0A314XXP3-F1
#
_entry.id   AF-A0A314XXP3-F1
#
_cell.length_a   1.000
_cell.length_b   1.000
_cell.length_c   1.000
_cell.angle_alpha   90.00
_cell.angle_beta   90.00
_cell.angle_gamma   90.00
#
_symmetry.space_group_name_H-M   'P 1'
#
loop_
_entity.id
_entity.type
_entity.pdbx_description
1 polymer ?
#
loop_
_entity_poly.entity_id
_entity_poly.type
_entity_poly.pdbx_seq_one_letter_code
_entity_poly.pdbx_strand_id
1 'polypeptide(L)'
;MAVASMSFNLVGAFRGLSLRSGSSSSSSSSSSSFFRGDLGSLQVGPKLSLVSNPQRLALTIQNAHKKGAGSTKNGRDSPGQRLGVKIFGDQAAKAGSIIVRQRGTKFHAGKNVGLGKDHTIFSLIDGLVKFEKYGPDKKKVSVYPQEVQPENPNSYRARKRENFRLQRERKKARKEGYILRNQPQLVLASVDAADVPPVC
;
A
#
# COMPACT_ATOMS: atom_id res chain seq x y z
N MET A 1 20.60 -52.09 -34.16
CA MET A 1 19.84 -51.75 -32.93
C MET A 1 19.10 -50.45 -33.19
N ALA A 2 17.76 -50.50 -33.20
CA ALA A 2 16.91 -49.40 -33.63
C ALA A 2 16.92 -48.23 -32.62
N VAL A 3 17.05 -47.01 -33.14
CA VAL A 3 17.00 -45.74 -32.39
C VAL A 3 15.57 -45.22 -32.47
N ALA A 4 14.86 -45.16 -31.34
CA ALA A 4 13.52 -44.59 -31.26
C ALA A 4 13.60 -43.11 -30.86
N SER A 5 13.37 -42.21 -31.82
CA SER A 5 13.19 -40.78 -31.59
C SER A 5 11.73 -40.48 -31.25
N MET A 6 11.44 -40.08 -30.00
CA MET A 6 10.11 -39.63 -29.58
C MET A 6 10.02 -38.11 -29.68
N SER A 7 9.32 -37.61 -30.69
CA SER A 7 8.93 -36.21 -30.85
C SER A 7 7.60 -35.95 -30.14
N PHE A 8 7.60 -35.12 -29.09
CA PHE A 8 6.36 -34.65 -28.46
C PHE A 8 5.99 -33.26 -29.00
N ASN A 9 4.98 -33.20 -29.87
CA ASN A 9 4.30 -31.97 -30.24
C ASN A 9 3.20 -31.69 -29.20
N LEU A 10 3.30 -30.57 -28.47
CA LEU A 10 2.23 -30.11 -27.59
C LEU A 10 1.56 -28.89 -28.22
N VAL A 11 0.50 -29.15 -28.98
CA VAL A 11 -0.50 -28.15 -29.38
C VAL A 11 -1.48 -28.01 -28.23
N GLY A 12 -1.54 -26.83 -27.63
CA GLY A 12 -2.50 -26.50 -26.58
C GLY A 12 -2.83 -25.01 -26.63
N ALA A 13 -3.77 -24.64 -27.49
CA ALA A 13 -4.29 -23.28 -27.59
C ALA A 13 -5.31 -23.03 -26.47
N PHE A 14 -4.96 -22.16 -25.51
CA PHE A 14 -5.94 -21.61 -24.56
C PHE A 14 -6.46 -20.27 -25.11
N ARG A 15 -7.74 -20.26 -25.50
CA ARG A 15 -8.51 -19.06 -25.82
C ARG A 15 -9.03 -18.42 -24.52
N GLY A 16 -8.97 -17.09 -24.45
CA GLY A 16 -9.96 -16.28 -23.73
C GLY A 16 -9.50 -15.59 -22.44
N LEU A 17 -8.89 -14.40 -22.57
CA LEU A 17 -8.90 -13.37 -21.53
C LEU A 17 -9.29 -12.05 -22.20
N SER A 18 -10.55 -11.65 -22.03
CA SER A 18 -11.05 -10.34 -22.43
C SER A 18 -10.75 -9.30 -21.34
N LEU A 19 -10.20 -8.17 -21.79
CA LEU A 19 -9.89 -6.98 -21.01
C LEU A 19 -11.18 -6.20 -20.71
N ARG A 20 -11.41 -5.86 -19.44
CA ARG A 20 -12.43 -4.89 -19.01
C ARG A 20 -11.76 -3.53 -18.82
N SER A 21 -12.19 -2.52 -19.56
CA SER A 21 -11.75 -1.12 -19.42
C SER A 21 -12.94 -0.15 -19.35
N GLY A 22 -12.98 0.65 -18.27
CA GLY A 22 -13.65 1.96 -18.10
C GLY A 22 -15.18 1.99 -18.12
N SER A 23 -15.91 2.92 -17.51
CA SER A 23 -15.69 3.98 -16.52
C SER A 23 -17.01 4.78 -16.49
N SER A 24 -17.63 5.05 -15.33
CA SER A 24 -18.38 6.30 -15.11
C SER A 24 -18.90 6.40 -13.68
N SER A 25 -18.52 7.51 -13.07
CA SER A 25 -18.97 8.14 -11.84
C SER A 25 -20.46 8.48 -11.81
N SER A 26 -21.10 8.37 -10.64
CA SER A 26 -22.00 9.40 -10.14
C SER A 26 -22.29 9.21 -8.65
N SER A 27 -22.07 10.31 -7.94
CA SER A 27 -22.43 10.64 -6.56
C SER A 27 -23.95 10.64 -6.36
N SER A 28 -24.46 9.97 -5.32
CA SER A 28 -25.81 10.19 -4.82
C SER A 28 -25.78 11.03 -3.55
N SER A 29 -26.25 12.26 -3.72
CA SER A 29 -26.48 13.30 -2.73
C SER A 29 -27.73 13.03 -1.90
N SER A 30 -27.61 13.33 -0.60
CA SER A 30 -28.58 13.97 0.30
C SER A 30 -30.07 13.92 -0.06
N SER A 31 -30.89 13.31 0.80
CA SER A 31 -32.31 13.66 0.96
C SER A 31 -32.71 13.65 2.43
N SER A 32 -32.70 14.86 3.00
CA SER A 32 -33.22 15.22 4.32
C SER A 32 -34.55 15.94 4.15
N SER A 33 -35.64 15.38 4.65
CA SER A 33 -36.97 16.02 4.82
C SER A 33 -37.95 14.92 5.27
N PHE A 34 -38.78 15.02 6.30
CA PHE A 34 -39.58 16.15 6.76
C PHE A 34 -39.97 15.96 8.24
N PHE A 35 -39.69 16.97 9.05
CA PHE A 35 -40.54 17.31 10.18
C PHE A 35 -41.77 18.04 9.63
N ARG A 36 -42.97 17.56 9.91
CA ARG A 36 -44.19 18.39 9.93
C ARG A 36 -44.92 18.06 11.22
N GLY A 37 -44.73 18.92 12.22
CA GLY A 37 -45.64 19.06 13.34
C GLY A 37 -46.87 19.81 12.84
N ASP A 38 -48.04 19.25 13.08
CA ASP A 38 -49.31 19.90 12.82
C ASP A 38 -49.80 20.55 14.11
N LEU A 39 -50.21 21.81 14.00
CA LEU A 39 -50.68 22.68 15.09
C LEU A 39 -52.21 22.66 15.09
N GLY A 40 -52.79 22.16 16.19
CA GLY A 40 -54.21 22.30 16.52
C GLY A 40 -54.43 21.63 17.87
N SER A 41 -55.17 22.18 18.83
CA SER A 41 -56.13 23.27 18.85
C SER A 41 -56.23 23.78 20.30
N LEU A 42 -56.39 25.09 20.46
CA LEU A 42 -56.75 25.72 21.73
C LEU A 42 -58.28 25.71 21.84
N GLN A 43 -58.83 25.08 22.89
CA GLN A 43 -60.20 25.35 23.35
C GLN A 43 -60.29 25.40 24.88
N VAL A 44 -60.39 26.63 25.38
CA VAL A 44 -61.25 27.22 26.42
C VAL A 44 -62.10 26.30 27.33
N GLY A 45 -61.78 26.34 28.64
CA GLY A 45 -62.71 26.35 29.81
C GLY A 45 -63.50 25.06 30.14
N PRO A 46 -63.99 24.88 31.40
CA PRO A 46 -64.42 25.93 32.33
C PRO A 46 -64.04 25.77 33.83
N LYS A 47 -64.14 26.91 34.53
CA LYS A 47 -64.59 27.11 35.93
C LYS A 47 -63.96 26.27 37.05
N LEU A 48 -63.08 26.94 37.81
CA LEU A 48 -62.72 26.61 39.19
C LEU A 48 -63.93 26.80 40.11
N SER A 49 -64.32 25.73 40.81
CA SER A 49 -65.16 25.80 42.01
C SER A 49 -64.42 25.15 43.17
N LEU A 50 -64.19 25.96 44.19
CA LEU A 50 -63.78 25.60 45.55
C LEU A 50 -64.67 24.46 46.09
N VAL A 51 -64.10 23.44 46.78
CA VAL A 51 -64.67 22.75 47.97
C VAL A 51 -63.81 21.53 48.41
N SER A 52 -63.50 21.56 49.70
CA SER A 52 -63.31 20.49 50.72
C SER A 52 -62.25 19.36 50.64
N ASN A 53 -61.42 19.41 51.70
CA ASN A 53 -60.96 18.33 52.57
C ASN A 53 -59.78 17.41 52.13
N PRO A 54 -58.83 17.11 53.05
CA PRO A 54 -57.59 16.43 52.73
C PRO A 54 -57.82 14.92 52.76
N GLN A 55 -57.86 14.29 51.60
CA GLN A 55 -57.69 12.85 51.54
C GLN A 55 -56.20 12.57 51.40
N ARG A 56 -55.60 12.03 52.46
CA ARG A 56 -54.33 11.29 52.39
C ARG A 56 -54.55 10.15 51.39
N LEU A 57 -54.27 10.41 50.12
CA LEU A 57 -54.15 9.37 49.13
C LEU A 57 -52.92 8.56 49.50
N ALA A 58 -53.15 7.27 49.77
CA ALA A 58 -52.09 6.30 49.97
C ALA A 58 -51.03 6.48 48.88
N LEU A 59 -49.76 6.53 49.26
CA LEU A 59 -48.64 6.51 48.33
C LEU A 59 -48.66 5.17 47.58
N THR A 60 -49.49 5.05 46.55
CA THR A 60 -49.35 4.00 45.55
C THR A 60 -48.07 4.32 44.83
N ILE A 61 -46.98 3.66 45.22
CA ILE A 61 -45.77 3.60 44.41
C ILE A 61 -46.19 2.86 43.13
N GLN A 62 -46.63 3.62 42.13
CA GLN A 62 -46.66 3.16 40.75
C GLN A 62 -45.23 2.76 40.46
N ASN A 63 -44.99 1.46 40.36
CA ASN A 63 -43.68 0.90 40.06
C ASN A 63 -43.03 1.77 38.98
N ALA A 64 -41.89 2.38 39.31
CA ALA A 64 -41.02 2.92 38.30
C ALA A 64 -40.79 1.79 37.30
N HIS A 65 -41.30 1.92 36.08
CA HIS A 65 -40.93 1.02 35.00
C HIS A 65 -39.41 1.04 35.00
N LYS A 66 -38.80 -0.11 35.31
CA LYS A 66 -37.35 -0.28 35.25
C LYS A 66 -36.95 0.25 33.88
N LYS A 67 -36.31 1.43 33.84
CA LYS A 67 -35.80 1.98 32.58
C LYS A 67 -34.87 0.89 32.08
N GLY A 68 -35.29 0.22 31.02
CA GLY A 68 -34.64 -0.99 30.53
C GLY A 68 -33.15 -0.73 30.49
N ALA A 69 -32.37 -1.66 31.04
CA ALA A 69 -30.95 -1.66 30.83
C ALA A 69 -30.76 -1.79 29.31
N GLY A 70 -30.64 -0.66 28.62
CA GLY A 70 -30.36 -0.63 27.20
C GLY A 70 -29.07 -1.41 26.98
N SER A 71 -28.97 -2.10 25.85
CA SER A 71 -27.71 -2.72 25.42
C SER A 71 -26.66 -1.61 25.31
N THR A 72 -25.76 -1.52 26.30
CA THR A 72 -24.60 -0.65 26.21
C THR A 72 -23.67 -1.27 25.18
N LYS A 73 -23.62 -0.71 23.97
CA LYS A 73 -22.70 -1.18 22.93
C LYS A 73 -21.27 -0.89 23.36
N ASN A 74 -20.58 -1.91 23.86
CA ASN A 74 -19.15 -1.86 24.10
C ASN A 74 -18.44 -2.03 22.75
N GLY A 75 -18.16 -0.91 22.07
CA GLY A 75 -17.54 -0.85 20.75
C GLY A 75 -16.26 -0.02 20.70
N ARG A 76 -15.47 0.00 21.79
CA ARG A 76 -14.20 0.74 21.87
C ARG A 76 -13.05 -0.19 21.58
N ASP A 77 -12.69 -0.31 20.31
CA ASP A 77 -11.50 -1.06 19.88
C ASP A 77 -10.39 -0.13 19.45
N SER A 78 -9.15 -0.57 19.67
CA SER A 78 -7.96 0.14 19.20
C SER A 78 -7.60 -0.33 17.78
N PRO A 79 -7.03 0.55 16.94
CA PRO A 79 -6.51 0.13 15.65
C PRO A 79 -5.41 -0.92 15.84
N GLY A 80 -5.37 -1.89 14.91
CA GLY A 80 -4.35 -2.92 14.90
C GLY A 80 -2.95 -2.30 14.82
N GLN A 81 -2.10 -2.64 15.79
CA GLN A 81 -0.71 -2.19 15.78
C GLN A 81 0.05 -3.03 14.75
N ARG A 82 0.71 -2.37 13.80
CA ARG A 82 1.44 -2.97 12.66
C ARG A 82 2.73 -3.68 13.07
N LEU A 83 2.66 -4.49 14.11
CA LEU A 83 3.71 -5.34 14.67
C LEU A 83 4.02 -6.50 13.72
N GLY A 84 4.97 -7.35 14.10
CA GLY A 84 5.38 -8.53 13.36
C GLY A 84 6.76 -8.42 12.74
N VAL A 85 7.12 -9.50 12.05
CA VAL A 85 8.37 -9.63 11.29
C VAL A 85 8.30 -8.76 10.04
N LYS A 86 9.38 -8.02 9.77
CA LYS A 86 9.52 -7.13 8.61
C LYS A 86 10.48 -7.70 7.58
N ILE A 87 11.55 -8.35 8.03
CA ILE A 87 12.51 -9.05 7.19
C ILE A 87 12.55 -10.52 7.65
N PHE A 88 12.31 -11.43 6.71
CA PHE A 88 12.28 -12.86 7.00
C PHE A 88 13.68 -13.49 6.94
N GLY A 89 13.76 -14.79 7.24
CA GLY A 89 15.00 -15.56 7.11
C GLY A 89 15.52 -15.55 5.67
N ASP A 90 16.85 -15.54 5.54
CA ASP A 90 17.59 -15.55 4.28
C ASP A 90 17.27 -14.37 3.36
N GLN A 91 16.79 -13.26 3.94
CA GLN A 91 16.63 -11.99 3.25
C GLN A 91 17.73 -11.01 3.66
N ALA A 92 18.13 -10.17 2.70
CA ALA A 92 19.10 -9.12 2.93
C ALA A 92 18.51 -8.01 3.82
N ALA A 93 19.19 -7.70 4.91
CA ALA A 93 18.95 -6.55 5.77
C ALA A 93 20.08 -5.53 5.58
N LYS A 94 19.71 -4.24 5.64
CA LYS A 94 20.69 -3.15 5.75
C LYS A 94 20.95 -2.82 7.22
N ALA A 95 22.10 -2.23 7.53
CA ALA A 95 22.39 -1.64 8.83
C ALA A 95 21.28 -0.64 9.23
N GLY A 96 20.82 -0.72 10.46
CA GLY A 96 19.69 0.05 10.99
C GLY A 96 18.30 -0.43 10.57
N SER A 97 18.18 -1.41 9.65
CA SER A 97 16.87 -1.92 9.23
C SER A 97 16.18 -2.68 10.36
N ILE A 98 14.88 -2.45 10.51
CA ILE A 98 14.06 -3.15 11.50
C ILE A 98 13.74 -4.56 10.97
N ILE A 99 14.10 -5.58 11.75
CA ILE A 99 13.83 -6.98 11.43
C ILE A 99 12.49 -7.41 12.03
N VAL A 100 12.24 -7.09 13.30
CA VAL A 100 11.00 -7.47 14.00
C VAL A 100 10.51 -6.34 14.90
N ARG A 101 9.23 -5.98 14.78
CA ARG A 101 8.51 -5.15 15.76
C ARG A 101 7.65 -6.06 16.62
N GLN A 102 7.87 -6.09 17.92
CA GLN A 102 7.17 -7.02 18.80
C GLN A 102 6.64 -6.32 20.06
N ARG A 103 5.82 -7.03 20.82
CA ARG A 103 5.49 -6.72 22.21
C ARG A 103 6.12 -7.81 23.07
N GLY A 104 6.96 -7.40 24.03
CA GLY A 104 7.88 -8.31 24.70
C GLY A 104 8.89 -8.95 23.74
N THR A 105 9.67 -9.90 24.24
CA THR A 105 10.70 -10.61 23.45
C THR A 105 10.21 -11.99 23.02
N LYS A 106 9.49 -12.06 21.89
CA LYS A 106 9.20 -13.34 21.23
C LYS A 106 10.45 -13.87 20.54
N PHE A 107 11.18 -12.95 19.93
CA PHE A 107 12.51 -13.16 19.40
C PHE A 107 13.52 -12.42 20.28
N HIS A 108 14.67 -13.07 20.50
CA HIS A 108 15.81 -12.49 21.22
C HIS A 108 16.85 -11.96 20.24
N ALA A 109 17.59 -10.94 20.65
CA ALA A 109 18.73 -10.45 19.88
C ALA A 109 19.86 -11.48 19.89
N GLY A 110 20.36 -11.82 18.71
CA GLY A 110 21.52 -12.70 18.50
C GLY A 110 22.75 -11.89 18.13
N LYS A 111 23.54 -12.38 17.17
CA LYS A 111 24.78 -11.71 16.72
C LYS A 111 24.47 -10.62 15.69
N ASN A 112 25.20 -9.51 15.75
CA ASN A 112 25.13 -8.37 14.81
C ASN A 112 23.76 -7.69 14.73
N VAL A 113 23.01 -7.74 15.82
CA VAL A 113 21.64 -7.27 15.92
C VAL A 113 21.45 -6.55 17.25
N GLY A 114 20.77 -5.41 17.23
CA GLY A 114 20.45 -4.62 18.42
C GLY A 114 19.00 -4.82 18.88
N LEU A 115 18.78 -4.57 20.18
CA LEU A 115 17.44 -4.54 20.79
C LEU A 115 17.10 -3.09 21.16
N GLY A 116 15.98 -2.58 20.65
CA GLY A 116 15.47 -1.25 20.98
C GLY A 116 14.70 -1.21 22.31
N LYS A 117 14.35 0.00 22.76
CA LYS A 117 13.61 0.24 24.02
C LYS A 117 12.29 -0.52 24.10
N ASP A 118 11.58 -0.66 22.98
CA ASP A 118 10.31 -1.40 22.91
C ASP A 118 10.48 -2.87 22.47
N HIS A 119 11.68 -3.42 22.63
CA HIS A 119 12.08 -4.76 22.21
C HIS A 119 12.04 -4.99 20.68
N THR A 120 12.00 -3.91 19.89
CA THR A 120 12.18 -3.97 18.44
C THR A 120 13.60 -4.44 18.12
N ILE A 121 13.72 -5.38 17.18
CA ILE A 121 15.00 -5.92 16.75
C ILE A 121 15.42 -5.23 15.45
N PHE A 122 16.65 -4.70 15.41
CA PHE A 122 17.21 -4.03 14.24
C PHE A 122 18.61 -4.53 13.91
N SER A 123 18.99 -4.50 12.63
CA SER A 123 20.29 -4.94 12.16
C SER A 123 21.39 -3.92 12.48
N LEU A 124 22.58 -4.37 12.85
CA LEU A 124 23.77 -3.51 12.97
C LEU A 124 24.63 -3.52 11.70
N ILE A 125 24.57 -4.60 10.92
CA ILE A 125 25.37 -4.79 9.71
C ILE A 125 24.50 -5.07 8.50
N ASP A 126 25.07 -4.98 7.31
CA ASP A 126 24.46 -5.48 6.09
C ASP A 126 24.67 -7.00 5.98
N GLY A 127 23.63 -7.75 5.60
CA GLY A 127 23.76 -9.20 5.46
C GLY A 127 22.43 -9.96 5.45
N LEU A 128 22.51 -11.28 5.53
CA LEU A 128 21.34 -12.16 5.61
C LEU A 128 20.86 -12.33 7.05
N VAL A 129 19.55 -12.21 7.25
CA VAL A 129 18.90 -12.48 8.53
C VAL A 129 18.71 -13.99 8.71
N LYS A 130 19.07 -14.52 9.88
CA LYS A 130 18.83 -15.92 10.24
C LYS A 130 18.11 -16.03 11.58
N PHE A 131 17.09 -16.89 11.62
CA PHE A 131 16.37 -17.24 12.84
C PHE A 131 16.88 -18.57 13.37
N GLU A 132 17.38 -18.58 14.60
CA GLU A 132 17.93 -19.76 15.25
C GLU A 132 17.14 -20.08 16.52
N LYS A 133 17.14 -21.36 16.93
CA LYS A 133 16.58 -21.72 18.24
C LYS A 133 17.48 -21.16 19.35
N TYR A 134 16.84 -20.68 20.42
CA TYR A 134 17.47 -20.19 21.63
C TYR A 134 16.93 -21.02 22.80
N GLY A 135 17.57 -22.16 23.07
CA GLY A 135 17.04 -23.15 24.00
C GLY A 135 15.87 -23.96 23.42
N PRO A 136 14.99 -24.53 24.26
CA PRO A 136 13.94 -25.43 23.80
C PRO A 136 12.86 -24.70 22.97
N ASP A 137 12.37 -23.56 23.47
CA ASP A 137 11.16 -22.91 22.94
C ASP A 137 11.42 -21.55 22.27
N LYS A 138 12.45 -20.82 22.71
CA LYS A 138 12.68 -19.44 22.27
C LYS A 138 13.44 -19.41 20.95
N LYS A 139 13.39 -18.28 20.27
CA LYS A 139 14.14 -18.03 19.02
C LYS A 139 14.99 -16.77 19.16
N LYS A 140 16.14 -16.76 18.52
CA LYS A 140 17.01 -15.59 18.39
C LYS A 140 17.21 -15.21 16.94
N VAL A 141 17.48 -13.93 16.71
CA VAL A 141 17.69 -13.36 15.38
C VAL A 141 19.13 -12.89 15.28
N SER A 142 19.87 -13.42 14.31
CA SER A 142 21.23 -13.01 14.00
C SER A 142 21.31 -12.53 12.56
N VAL A 143 22.26 -11.63 12.27
CA VAL A 143 22.58 -11.22 10.90
C VAL A 143 23.99 -11.67 10.57
N TYR A 144 24.13 -12.33 9.42
CA TYR A 144 25.40 -12.82 8.91
C TYR A 144 25.77 -12.03 7.64
N PRO A 145 27.02 -11.57 7.50
CA PRO A 145 27.45 -10.89 6.29
C PRO A 145 27.27 -11.80 5.07
N GLN A 146 26.72 -11.25 3.99
CA GLN A 146 26.50 -11.99 2.74
C GLN A 146 27.52 -11.58 1.70
N GLU A 147 28.27 -12.56 1.20
CA GLU A 147 29.08 -12.38 0.01
C GLU A 147 28.16 -12.45 -1.22
N VAL A 148 28.11 -11.38 -1.99
CA VAL A 148 27.31 -11.31 -3.21
C VAL A 148 28.01 -12.18 -4.26
N GLN A 149 27.40 -13.31 -4.61
CA GLN A 149 27.90 -14.14 -5.70
C GLN A 149 27.78 -13.37 -7.01
N PRO A 150 28.79 -13.43 -7.90
CA PRO A 150 28.72 -12.78 -9.20
C PRO A 150 27.56 -13.34 -10.03
N GLU A 151 26.77 -12.45 -10.64
CA GLU A 151 25.64 -12.86 -11.47
C GLU A 151 26.12 -13.59 -12.74
N ASN A 152 25.38 -14.64 -13.15
CA ASN A 152 25.66 -15.33 -14.41
C ASN A 152 25.31 -14.42 -15.61
N PRO A 153 26.29 -14.11 -16.49
CA PRO A 153 26.06 -13.21 -17.63
C PRO A 153 25.06 -13.76 -18.64
N ASN A 154 24.98 -15.08 -18.78
CA ASN A 154 24.08 -15.75 -19.74
C ASN A 154 22.68 -16.02 -19.15
N SER A 155 22.28 -15.30 -18.10
CA SER A 155 20.96 -15.45 -17.51
C SER A 155 19.85 -14.82 -18.38
N TYR A 156 18.66 -15.43 -18.34
CA TYR A 156 17.47 -14.87 -19.01
C TYR A 156 17.18 -13.42 -18.57
N ARG A 157 17.41 -13.12 -17.29
CA ARG A 157 17.24 -11.79 -16.69
C ARG A 157 18.17 -10.75 -17.33
N ALA A 158 19.45 -11.09 -17.53
CA ALA A 158 20.43 -10.23 -18.19
C ALA A 158 20.03 -9.96 -19.66
N ARG A 159 19.70 -11.02 -20.42
CA ARG A 159 19.27 -10.90 -21.83
C ARG A 159 18.05 -9.99 -21.99
N LYS A 160 17.06 -10.10 -21.10
CA LYS A 160 15.87 -9.23 -21.13
C LYS A 160 16.20 -7.79 -20.76
N ARG A 161 17.02 -7.57 -19.72
CA ARG A 161 17.48 -6.23 -19.33
C ARG A 161 18.17 -5.51 -20.50
N GLU A 162 19.09 -6.19 -21.18
CA GLU A 162 19.80 -5.65 -22.34
C GLU A 162 18.86 -5.39 -23.53
N ASN A 163 17.90 -6.29 -23.79
CA ASN A 163 16.92 -6.05 -24.85
C ASN A 163 16.12 -4.75 -24.62
N PHE A 164 15.62 -4.52 -23.41
CA PHE A 164 14.91 -3.28 -23.08
C PHE A 164 15.80 -2.03 -23.15
N ARG A 165 17.09 -2.15 -22.83
CA ARG A 165 18.07 -1.07 -23.01
C ARG A 165 18.24 -0.73 -24.50
N LEU A 166 18.57 -1.72 -25.32
CA LEU A 166 18.78 -1.56 -26.76
C LEU A 166 17.52 -1.01 -27.46
N GLN A 167 16.32 -1.44 -27.07
CA GLN A 167 15.08 -0.91 -27.63
C GLN A 167 14.88 0.58 -27.30
N ARG A 168 15.19 1.01 -26.07
CA ARG A 168 15.14 2.44 -25.71
C ARG A 168 16.16 3.26 -26.49
N GLU A 169 17.38 2.78 -26.61
CA GLU A 169 18.46 3.43 -27.37
C GLU A 169 18.11 3.53 -28.86
N ARG A 170 17.64 2.43 -29.48
CA ARG A 170 17.18 2.42 -30.89
C ARG A 170 16.02 3.37 -31.14
N LYS A 171 15.04 3.42 -30.22
CA LYS A 171 13.89 4.33 -30.34
C LYS A 171 14.31 5.79 -30.19
N LYS A 172 15.22 6.08 -29.25
CA LYS A 172 15.81 7.42 -29.06
C LYS A 172 16.60 7.84 -30.31
N ALA A 173 17.49 6.99 -30.80
CA ALA A 173 18.28 7.25 -32.00
C ALA A 173 17.42 7.44 -33.25
N ARG A 174 16.34 6.68 -33.43
CA ARG A 174 15.39 6.89 -34.54
C ARG A 174 14.70 8.26 -34.44
N LYS A 175 14.32 8.69 -33.23
CA LYS A 175 13.72 9.99 -33.00
C LYS A 175 14.71 11.13 -33.25
N GLU A 176 15.94 11.02 -32.73
CA GLU A 176 17.00 12.00 -32.93
C GLU A 176 17.46 12.05 -34.39
N GLY A 177 17.61 10.91 -35.06
CA GLY A 177 17.92 10.84 -36.49
C GLY A 177 16.82 11.44 -37.37
N TYR A 178 15.55 11.33 -36.96
CA TYR A 178 14.45 12.05 -37.60
C TYR A 178 14.54 13.57 -37.35
N ILE A 179 14.89 13.99 -36.13
CA ILE A 179 15.07 15.41 -35.79
C ILE A 179 16.24 16.00 -36.58
N LEU A 180 17.38 15.32 -36.68
CA LEU A 180 18.57 15.77 -37.41
C LEU A 180 18.33 15.86 -38.93
N ARG A 181 17.56 14.93 -39.52
CA ARG A 181 17.17 15.00 -40.94
C ARG A 181 16.24 16.16 -41.28
N ASN A 182 15.44 16.60 -40.32
CA ASN A 182 14.45 17.66 -40.50
C ASN A 182 14.89 19.00 -39.89
N GLN A 183 16.16 19.15 -39.48
CA GLN A 183 16.69 20.47 -39.13
C GLN A 183 16.95 21.24 -40.44
N PRO A 184 16.37 22.45 -40.62
CA PRO A 184 16.81 23.31 -41.71
C PRO A 184 18.28 23.62 -41.47
N GLN A 185 19.14 23.29 -42.45
CA GLN A 185 20.52 23.76 -42.43
C GLN A 185 20.47 25.29 -42.39
N LEU A 186 20.85 25.90 -41.26
CA LEU A 186 21.23 27.30 -41.22
C LEU A 186 22.53 27.40 -42.01
N VAL A 187 22.40 27.57 -43.32
CA VAL A 187 23.47 28.03 -44.19
C VAL A 187 23.81 29.43 -43.73
N LEU A 188 24.78 29.55 -42.82
CA LEU A 188 25.44 30.81 -42.55
C LEU A 188 26.17 31.16 -43.84
N ALA A 189 25.55 32.02 -44.65
CA ALA A 189 26.18 32.64 -45.79
C ALA A 189 27.35 33.48 -45.27
N SER A 190 28.56 32.91 -45.27
CA SER A 190 29.78 33.69 -45.29
C SER A 190 29.81 34.40 -46.63
N VAL A 191 29.53 35.70 -46.60
CA VAL A 191 29.77 36.63 -47.69
C VAL A 191 31.29 36.64 -47.90
N ASP A 192 31.78 35.89 -48.88
CA ASP A 192 33.16 35.96 -49.32
C ASP A 192 33.40 37.36 -49.92
N ALA A 193 34.34 38.08 -49.32
CA ALA A 193 34.75 39.41 -49.76
C ALA A 193 35.30 39.33 -51.18
N ALA A 194 34.77 40.19 -52.04
CA ALA A 194 35.06 40.25 -53.47
C ALA A 194 36.57 40.40 -53.78
N ASP A 195 37.00 39.62 -54.77
CA ASP A 195 38.24 39.79 -55.51
C ASP A 195 38.35 41.21 -56.07
N VAL A 196 39.40 41.94 -55.65
CA VAL A 196 39.88 43.15 -56.32
C VAL A 196 41.01 42.72 -57.28
N PRO A 197 40.88 42.87 -58.61
CA PRO A 197 41.97 42.53 -59.52
C PRO A 197 43.10 43.57 -59.43
N PRO A 198 44.37 43.16 -59.59
CA PRO A 198 45.50 44.07 -59.50
C PRO A 198 45.55 44.99 -60.74
N VAL A 199 45.68 46.29 -60.50
CA VAL A 199 45.99 47.30 -61.51
C VAL A 199 47.48 47.21 -61.84
N CYS A 200 47.81 47.22 -63.14
CA CYS A 200 49.17 47.27 -63.68
C CYS A 200 49.96 48.51 -63.28
#